data_AF-A0A939NIJ8-F1
#
_entry.id   AF-A0A939NIJ8-F1
#
_cell.length_a   1.000
_cell.length_b   1.000
_cell.length_c   1.000
_cell.angle_alpha   90.00
_cell.angle_beta   90.00
_cell.angle_gamma   90.00
#
_symmetry.space_group_name_H-M   'P 1'
#
loop_
_entity.id
_entity.type
_entity.pdbx_description
1 polymer ?
#
loop_
_entity_poly.entity_id
_entity_poly.type
_entity_poly.pdbx_seq_one_letter_code
_entity_poly.pdbx_strand_id
1 'polypeptide(L)'
;MLEITPSQVIADNLDKSEKVKLLDDFEPLVQIQSDIYVLSVAEDSPIKNYDDLIEKGKKDKLTIGGTSSTGLDDFATSKFKSEANINSEFIPYKSGSE
;
A
#
# COMPACT_ATOMS: atom_id res chain seq x y z
N MET A 1 16.36 6.86 -4.51
CA MET A 1 15.09 6.51 -3.83
C MET A 1 15.46 6.18 -2.40
N LEU A 2 14.74 6.72 -1.43
CA LEU A 2 14.93 6.45 -0.01
C LEU A 2 13.95 5.33 0.36
N GLU A 3 14.42 4.25 0.98
CA GLU A 3 13.54 3.24 1.55
C GLU A 3 13.57 3.35 3.08
N ILE A 4 12.38 3.50 3.65
CA ILE A 4 12.15 3.73 5.08
C ILE A 4 11.29 2.57 5.56
N THR A 5 11.55 2.06 6.77
CA THR A 5 10.61 1.14 7.42
C THR A 5 9.22 1.80 7.52
N PRO A 6 8.15 1.20 6.98
CA PRO A 6 6.88 1.90 6.77
C PRO A 6 6.31 2.50 8.06
N SER A 7 6.59 1.88 9.20
CA SER A 7 6.04 2.26 10.51
C SER A 7 6.36 3.69 10.92
N GLN A 8 7.59 4.19 10.69
CA GLN A 8 7.93 5.56 11.08
C GLN A 8 7.31 6.58 10.12
N VAL A 9 7.25 6.27 8.81
CA VAL A 9 6.53 7.10 7.82
C VAL A 9 5.05 7.19 8.15
N ILE A 10 4.43 6.05 8.49
CA ILE A 10 3.03 5.98 8.89
C ILE A 10 2.82 6.78 10.18
N ALA A 11 3.70 6.65 11.18
CA ALA A 11 3.60 7.40 12.42
C ALA A 11 3.73 8.92 12.20
N ASP A 12 4.62 9.35 11.31
CA ASP A 12 4.77 10.76 10.93
C ASP A 12 3.52 11.28 10.20
N ASN A 13 2.97 10.52 9.23
CA ASN A 13 1.75 10.91 8.49
C ASN A 13 0.48 10.90 9.34
N LEU A 14 0.43 10.07 10.39
CA LEU A 14 -0.69 10.02 11.33
C LEU A 14 -0.54 11.01 12.49
N ASP A 15 0.48 11.88 12.47
CA ASP A 15 0.84 12.79 13.58
C ASP A 15 1.03 12.08 14.93
N LYS A 16 1.43 10.80 14.89
CA LYS A 16 1.71 9.99 16.10
C LYS A 16 3.16 10.06 16.54
N SER A 17 4.06 10.54 15.69
CA SER A 17 5.45 10.77 16.04
C SER A 17 5.66 12.24 16.44
N GLU A 18 5.45 12.54 17.72
CA GLU A 18 5.57 13.91 18.24
C GLU A 18 7.02 14.31 18.57
N LYS A 19 7.85 13.35 18.94
CA LYS A 19 9.20 13.62 19.51
C LYS A 19 10.35 13.39 18.56
N VAL A 20 10.09 12.64 17.49
CA VAL A 20 11.10 12.18 16.54
C VAL A 20 10.48 12.25 15.16
N LYS A 21 11.01 13.06 14.26
CA LYS A 21 10.58 13.20 12.88
C LYS A 21 11.61 12.57 11.97
N LEU A 22 11.19 11.63 11.13
CA LEU A 22 12.12 10.83 10.34
C LEU A 22 13.03 11.68 9.45
N LEU A 23 12.43 12.66 8.75
CA LEU A 23 13.13 13.49 7.78
C LEU A 23 13.98 14.59 8.43
N ASP A 24 13.70 14.94 9.69
CA ASP A 24 14.39 16.01 10.39
C ASP A 24 15.49 15.48 11.32
N ASP A 25 15.27 14.30 11.93
CA ASP A 25 16.12 13.77 13.00
C ASP A 25 17.07 12.63 12.55
N PHE A 26 16.97 12.14 11.31
CA PHE A 26 17.83 11.06 10.81
C PHE A 26 18.55 11.43 9.51
N GLU A 27 19.83 11.07 9.45
CA GLU A 27 20.62 11.07 8.21
C GLU A 27 20.60 9.67 7.60
N PRO A 28 20.16 9.50 6.34
CA PRO A 28 20.14 8.20 5.69
C PRO A 28 21.56 7.73 5.39
N LEU A 29 21.90 6.52 5.85
CA LEU A 29 23.24 5.95 5.66
C LEU A 29 23.34 5.13 4.37
N VAL A 30 22.48 4.12 4.22
CA VAL A 30 22.51 3.19 3.08
C VAL A 30 21.17 2.46 2.95
N GLN A 31 20.82 2.04 1.74
CA GLN A 31 19.71 1.14 1.46
C GLN A 31 20.20 -0.33 1.52
N ILE A 32 19.64 -1.14 2.41
CA ILE A 32 20.09 -2.52 2.65
C ILE A 32 19.24 -3.54 1.88
N GLN A 33 17.96 -3.27 1.67
CA GLN A 33 16.99 -4.14 1.01
C GLN A 33 16.20 -3.33 -0.01
N SER A 34 15.54 -4.01 -0.95
CA SER A 34 14.51 -3.44 -1.81
C SER A 34 13.46 -4.50 -2.06
N ASP A 35 12.21 -4.15 -1.80
CA ASP A 35 11.07 -5.07 -1.87
C ASP A 35 10.15 -4.72 -3.03
N ILE A 36 9.51 -5.76 -3.59
CA ILE A 36 8.49 -5.60 -4.60
C ILE A 36 7.11 -5.69 -3.98
N TYR A 37 6.17 -4.88 -4.48
CA TYR A 37 4.76 -5.05 -4.18
C TYR A 37 4.16 -6.13 -5.07
N VAL A 38 3.37 -7.01 -4.46
CA VAL A 38 2.61 -8.03 -5.18
C VAL A 38 1.13 -7.83 -4.91
N LEU A 39 0.35 -7.65 -5.98
CA LEU A 39 -1.10 -7.69 -5.91
C LEU A 39 -1.56 -9.12 -6.16
N SER A 40 -2.10 -9.75 -5.12
CA SER A 40 -2.57 -11.14 -5.17
C SER A 40 -4.09 -11.20 -5.05
N VAL A 41 -4.68 -12.28 -5.55
CA VAL A 41 -6.10 -12.61 -5.38
C VAL A 41 -6.23 -13.97 -4.70
N ALA A 42 -7.42 -14.26 -4.17
CA ALA A 42 -7.73 -15.60 -3.64
C ALA A 42 -7.56 -16.66 -4.74
N GLU A 43 -7.18 -17.88 -4.35
CA GLU A 43 -6.92 -18.99 -5.28
C GLU A 43 -8.15 -19.29 -6.17
N ASP A 44 -9.34 -19.21 -5.60
CA ASP A 44 -10.63 -19.44 -6.26
C ASP A 44 -11.18 -18.19 -6.99
N SER A 45 -10.42 -17.09 -7.02
CA SER A 45 -10.85 -15.85 -7.68
C SER A 45 -11.05 -16.03 -9.19
N PRO A 46 -12.10 -15.43 -9.77
CA PRO A 46 -12.30 -15.41 -11.23
C PRO A 46 -11.32 -14.47 -11.94
N ILE A 47 -10.61 -13.59 -11.22
CA ILE A 47 -9.63 -12.65 -11.78
C ILE A 47 -8.34 -13.43 -12.08
N LYS A 48 -7.95 -13.57 -13.35
CA LYS A 48 -6.75 -14.31 -13.76
C LYS A 48 -5.59 -13.43 -14.19
N ASN A 49 -5.87 -12.17 -14.49
CA ASN A 49 -4.89 -11.19 -14.96
C ASN A 49 -5.37 -9.76 -14.66
N TYR A 50 -4.58 -8.76 -15.05
CA TYR A 50 -4.91 -7.35 -14.83
C TYR A 50 -6.10 -6.87 -15.66
N ASP A 51 -6.34 -7.40 -16.85
CA ASP A 51 -7.49 -7.00 -17.66
C ASP A 51 -8.79 -7.42 -16.96
N ASP A 52 -8.86 -8.65 -16.44
CA ASP A 52 -10.00 -9.13 -15.64
C ASP A 52 -10.23 -8.25 -14.41
N LEU A 53 -9.14 -7.87 -13.71
CA LEU A 53 -9.18 -7.01 -12.54
C LEU A 53 -9.76 -5.63 -12.90
N ILE A 54 -9.28 -5.02 -13.98
CA ILE A 54 -9.71 -3.69 -14.43
C ILE A 54 -11.16 -3.74 -14.89
N GLU A 55 -11.53 -4.76 -15.67
CA GLU A 55 -12.92 -4.95 -16.10
C GLU A 55 -13.86 -5.13 -14.91
N LYS A 56 -13.49 -5.96 -13.94
CA LYS A 56 -14.28 -6.19 -12.74
C LYS A 56 -14.39 -4.92 -11.91
N GLY A 57 -13.29 -4.17 -11.74
CA GLY A 57 -13.26 -2.92 -11.00
C GLY A 57 -14.00 -1.76 -11.67
N LYS A 58 -14.20 -1.80 -12.99
CA LYS A 58 -15.06 -0.84 -13.70
C LYS A 58 -16.55 -1.16 -13.57
N LYS A 59 -16.90 -2.44 -13.46
CA LYS A 59 -18.29 -2.93 -13.35
C LYS A 59 -18.79 -2.93 -11.91
N ASP A 60 -17.94 -3.33 -10.97
CA ASP A 60 -18.28 -3.60 -9.58
C ASP A 60 -17.27 -2.94 -8.63
N LYS A 61 -17.67 -2.78 -7.35
CA LYS A 61 -16.75 -2.32 -6.30
C LYS A 61 -15.82 -3.47 -5.88
N LEU A 62 -14.53 -3.25 -5.96
CA LEU A 62 -13.48 -4.14 -5.45
C LEU A 62 -13.04 -3.73 -4.04
N THR A 63 -12.68 -4.70 -3.22
CA THR A 63 -11.99 -4.47 -1.94
C THR A 63 -10.56 -4.95 -2.04
N ILE A 64 -9.60 -4.13 -1.61
CA ILE A 64 -8.17 -4.47 -1.61
C ILE A 64 -7.67 -4.40 -0.17
N GLY A 65 -7.10 -5.51 0.32
CA GLY A 65 -6.50 -5.57 1.65
C GLY A 65 -5.04 -5.15 1.64
N GLY A 66 -4.58 -4.52 2.71
CA GLY A 66 -3.17 -4.22 2.93
C GLY A 66 -2.88 -3.76 4.35
N THR A 67 -1.62 -3.51 4.65
CA THR A 67 -1.15 -3.16 5.99
C THR A 67 -1.30 -1.68 6.27
N SER A 68 -2.05 -1.35 7.34
CA SER A 68 -2.26 0.00 7.86
C SER A 68 -2.92 0.99 6.88
N SER A 69 -3.86 1.78 7.40
CA SER A 69 -4.31 2.98 6.67
C SER A 69 -3.16 3.97 6.51
N THR A 70 -3.14 4.75 5.42
CA THR A 70 -2.12 5.77 5.12
C THR A 70 -0.69 5.23 4.95
N GLY A 71 -0.54 3.90 4.88
CA GLY A 71 0.72 3.24 4.59
C GLY A 71 1.01 3.16 3.10
N LEU A 72 2.13 2.53 2.75
CA LEU A 72 2.55 2.38 1.36
C LEU A 72 1.55 1.54 0.54
N ASP A 73 0.90 0.53 1.14
CA ASP A 73 -0.11 -0.31 0.47
C ASP A 73 -1.34 0.51 0.07
N ASP A 74 -1.84 1.33 1.00
CA ASP A 74 -2.97 2.25 0.77
C ASP A 74 -2.61 3.27 -0.33
N PHE A 75 -1.40 3.85 -0.25
CA PHE A 75 -0.91 4.78 -1.25
C PHE A 75 -0.78 4.15 -2.64
N ALA A 76 -0.15 2.97 -2.73
CA ALA A 76 0.06 2.26 -3.99
C ALA A 76 -1.27 1.85 -4.64
N THR A 77 -2.20 1.31 -3.84
CA THR A 77 -3.51 0.85 -4.34
C THR A 77 -4.43 2.02 -4.68
N SER A 78 -4.35 3.15 -3.96
CA SER A 78 -5.05 4.39 -4.29
C SER A 78 -4.54 5.00 -5.61
N LYS A 79 -3.23 4.99 -5.84
CA LYS A 79 -2.66 5.44 -7.12
C LYS A 79 -3.09 4.52 -8.27
N PHE A 80 -3.00 3.19 -8.08
CA PHE A 80 -3.46 2.22 -9.07
C PHE A 80 -4.95 2.41 -9.40
N LYS A 81 -5.80 2.60 -8.38
CA LYS A 81 -7.22 2.90 -8.55
C LYS A 81 -7.45 4.10 -9.46
N SER A 82 -6.73 5.19 -9.21
CA SER A 82 -6.84 6.43 -9.97
C SER A 82 -6.37 6.26 -11.42
N GLU A 83 -5.26 5.58 -11.65
CA GLU A 83 -4.69 5.40 -12.99
C GLU A 83 -5.49 4.38 -13.84
N ALA A 84 -5.96 3.30 -13.22
CA ALA A 84 -6.77 2.27 -13.87
C ALA A 84 -8.25 2.67 -14.03
N ASN A 85 -8.69 3.75 -13.37
CA ASN A 85 -10.07 4.24 -13.31
C ASN A 85 -11.04 3.12 -12.89
N ILE A 86 -10.77 2.50 -11.74
CA ILE A 86 -11.60 1.44 -11.14
C ILE A 86 -12.27 1.90 -9.85
N ASN A 87 -13.38 1.27 -9.49
CA ASN A 87 -14.03 1.44 -8.21
C ASN A 87 -13.46 0.43 -7.20
N SER A 88 -12.48 0.86 -6.40
CA SER A 88 -11.96 0.05 -5.28
C SER A 88 -11.98 0.79 -3.94
N GLU A 89 -12.02 0.02 -2.85
CA GLU A 89 -11.86 0.48 -1.47
C GLU A 89 -10.74 -0.30 -0.77
N PHE A 90 -9.87 0.43 -0.08
CA PHE A 90 -8.78 -0.16 0.70
C PHE A 90 -9.29 -0.58 2.09
N ILE A 91 -8.99 -1.81 2.50
CA ILE A 91 -9.36 -2.39 3.79
C ILE A 91 -8.07 -2.60 4.61
N PRO A 92 -7.81 -1.77 5.64
CA PRO A 92 -6.58 -1.86 6.41
C PRO A 92 -6.60 -3.05 7.38
N TYR A 93 -5.53 -3.84 7.35
CA TYR A 93 -5.24 -4.91 8.31
C TYR A 93 -4.11 -4.49 9.25
N LYS A 94 -4.01 -5.18 10.41
CA LYS A 94 -3.01 -4.89 11.45
C LYS A 94 -1.58 -5.27 11.07
N SER A 95 -1.41 -6.20 10.15
CA SER A 95 -0.12 -6.73 9.69
C SER A 95 -0.29 -7.37 8.32
N GLY A 96 0.78 -7.37 7.51
CA GLY A 96 0.90 -8.15 6.27
C GLY A 96 1.04 -9.65 6.52
N SER A 97 1.24 -10.05 7.78
CA SER A 97 1.41 -11.44 8.23
C SER A 97 2.62 -12.16 7.62
N GLU A 98 3.58 -11.39 7.09
CA GLU A 98 4.94 -11.83 6.73
C GLU A 98 5.81 -12.05 7.98
#